data_AF-A0A0F0CPA6-F1
#
_entry.id   AF-A0A0F0CPA6-F1
#
_cell.length_a   1.000
_cell.length_b   1.000
_cell.length_c   1.000
_cell.angle_alpha   90.00
_cell.angle_beta   90.00
_cell.angle_gamma   90.00
#
_symmetry.space_group_name_H-M   'P 1'
#
loop_
_entity.id
_entity.type
_entity.pdbx_description
1 polymer ?
#
loop_
_entity_poly.entity_id
_entity_poly.type
_entity_poly.pdbx_seq_one_letter_code
_entity_poly.pdbx_strand_id
1 'polypeptide(L)'
;MCSKIRGIIGIFIQIYKGEIKEGEMVMRKFFMLVCFLIVATAIVLTGCGAKKAESSQAAIKQAETMATVEEKTNYLVGQAKAFYNSKDLQEAVNIAQYVIIKLNADSSAAKDILAKAQADLTKEMQKSAEELKKTFSSLGKK
;
A
#
# COMPACT_ATOMS: atom_id res chain seq x y z
N MET A 1 6.13 -3.93 -18.84
CA MET A 1 6.49 -5.38 -18.76
C MET A 1 5.37 -6.15 -18.08
N CYS A 2 4.36 -6.60 -18.83
CA CYS A 2 3.27 -7.45 -18.33
C CYS A 2 2.94 -8.54 -19.37
N SER A 3 3.91 -9.41 -19.64
CA SER A 3 3.76 -10.52 -20.62
C SER A 3 4.13 -11.90 -20.06
N LYS A 4 4.49 -12.03 -18.77
CA LYS A 4 4.98 -13.31 -18.21
C LYS A 4 3.92 -14.15 -17.48
N ILE A 5 2.67 -13.71 -17.41
CA ILE A 5 1.59 -14.45 -16.71
C ILE A 5 0.93 -15.52 -17.60
N ARG A 6 1.09 -15.46 -18.93
CA ARG A 6 0.48 -16.45 -19.84
C ARG A 6 1.18 -17.82 -19.86
N GLY A 7 2.40 -17.94 -19.31
CA GLY A 7 3.16 -19.19 -19.36
C GLY A 7 2.75 -20.26 -18.34
N ILE A 8 2.16 -19.87 -17.21
CA ILE A 8 1.92 -20.79 -16.08
C ILE A 8 0.61 -21.58 -16.27
N ILE A 9 -0.37 -20.99 -16.95
CA ILE A 9 -1.68 -21.64 -17.20
C ILE A 9 -1.56 -22.80 -18.20
N GLY A 10 -0.61 -22.74 -19.14
CA GLY A 10 -0.44 -23.78 -20.17
C GLY A 10 0.16 -25.09 -19.66
N ILE A 11 0.96 -25.06 -18.60
CA ILE A 11 1.63 -26.27 -18.06
C ILE A 11 0.64 -27.13 -17.24
N PHE A 12 -0.37 -26.53 -16.64
CA PHE A 12 -1.30 -27.25 -15.77
C PHE A 12 -2.30 -28.16 -16.51
N ILE A 13 -2.56 -27.89 -17.81
CA ILE A 13 -3.57 -28.65 -18.58
C ILE A 13 -3.03 -30.01 -19.08
N GLN A 14 -1.70 -30.20 -19.17
CA GLN A 14 -1.11 -31.46 -19.68
C GLN A 14 -0.99 -32.58 -18.64
N ILE A 15 -1.25 -32.32 -17.35
CA ILE A 15 -1.08 -33.33 -16.28
C ILE A 15 -2.35 -34.18 -16.06
N TYR A 16 -3.50 -33.83 -16.64
CA TYR A 16 -4.78 -34.50 -16.38
C TYR A 16 -5.15 -35.66 -17.34
N LYS A 17 -4.17 -36.24 -18.05
CA LYS A 17 -4.42 -37.35 -19.00
C LYS A 17 -3.68 -38.64 -18.63
N GLY A 18 -3.74 -39.03 -17.36
CA GLY A 18 -3.24 -40.31 -16.85
C GLY A 18 -4.22 -40.93 -15.86
N GLU A 19 -4.73 -42.10 -16.24
CA GLU A 19 -5.55 -43.09 -15.50
C GLU A 19 -5.72 -42.90 -13.98
N ILE A 20 -6.98 -42.85 -13.51
CA ILE A 20 -7.34 -43.31 -12.17
C ILE A 20 -8.51 -44.28 -12.26
N LYS A 21 -8.16 -45.56 -12.04
CA LYS A 21 -9.05 -46.67 -11.70
C LYS A 21 -9.68 -46.48 -10.32
N GLU A 22 -10.83 -47.11 -10.19
CA GLU A 22 -11.80 -47.00 -9.11
C GLU A 22 -11.23 -47.29 -7.71
N GLY A 23 -11.60 -46.43 -6.76
CA GLY A 23 -11.32 -46.54 -5.33
C GLY A 23 -12.18 -45.50 -4.58
N GLU A 24 -13.39 -45.91 -4.23
CA GLU A 24 -14.51 -45.05 -3.85
C GLU A 24 -14.39 -44.27 -2.52
N MET A 25 -14.90 -43.04 -2.61
CA MET A 25 -15.66 -42.27 -1.60
C MET A 25 -14.99 -41.58 -0.40
N VAL A 26 -13.78 -41.91 0.06
CA VAL A 26 -13.19 -41.16 1.21
C VAL A 26 -12.39 -39.92 0.76
N MET A 27 -11.86 -39.95 -0.46
CA MET A 27 -10.98 -38.91 -0.98
C MET A 27 -11.72 -37.69 -1.55
N ARG A 28 -13.03 -37.77 -1.83
CA ARG A 28 -13.81 -36.62 -2.35
C ARG A 28 -13.97 -35.50 -1.32
N LYS A 29 -14.17 -35.85 -0.05
CA LYS A 29 -14.30 -34.88 1.04
C LYS A 29 -12.95 -34.25 1.38
N PHE A 30 -11.87 -35.04 1.39
CA PHE A 30 -10.51 -34.53 1.57
C PHE A 30 -10.06 -33.64 0.40
N PHE A 31 -10.36 -34.00 -0.85
CA PHE A 31 -9.99 -33.22 -2.02
C PHE A 31 -10.76 -31.88 -2.08
N MET A 32 -12.05 -31.85 -1.71
CA MET A 32 -12.80 -30.59 -1.56
C MET A 32 -12.25 -29.71 -0.43
N LEU A 33 -11.89 -30.28 0.72
CA LEU A 33 -11.38 -29.52 1.87
C LEU A 33 -9.99 -28.94 1.58
N VAL A 34 -9.13 -29.68 0.87
CA VAL A 34 -7.81 -29.21 0.40
C VAL A 34 -7.95 -28.12 -0.66
N CYS A 35 -8.86 -28.28 -1.65
CA CYS A 35 -9.15 -27.22 -2.62
C CYS A 35 -9.70 -25.95 -1.95
N PHE A 36 -10.56 -26.07 -0.94
CA PHE A 36 -11.09 -24.93 -0.19
C PHE A 36 -10.00 -24.22 0.62
N LEU A 37 -9.06 -24.96 1.22
CA LEU A 37 -7.89 -24.41 1.92
C LEU A 37 -6.92 -23.67 0.98
N ILE A 38 -6.70 -24.19 -0.23
CA ILE A 38 -5.84 -23.55 -1.25
C ILE A 38 -6.49 -22.27 -1.80
N VAL A 39 -7.81 -22.28 -2.01
CA VAL A 39 -8.55 -21.09 -2.46
C VAL A 39 -8.66 -20.03 -1.34
N ALA A 40 -8.86 -20.44 -0.09
CA ALA A 40 -8.92 -19.53 1.05
C ALA A 40 -7.56 -18.86 1.34
N THR A 41 -6.45 -19.57 1.16
CA THR A 41 -5.10 -18.98 1.31
C THR A 41 -4.72 -18.06 0.15
N ALA A 42 -5.28 -18.24 -1.05
CA ALA A 42 -5.10 -17.32 -2.16
C ALA A 42 -5.79 -15.96 -1.94
N ILE A 43 -6.88 -15.90 -1.16
CA ILE A 43 -7.61 -14.66 -0.85
C ILE A 43 -6.87 -13.82 0.21
N VAL A 44 -6.03 -14.43 1.06
CA VAL A 44 -5.29 -13.69 2.10
C VAL A 44 -4.11 -12.89 1.50
N LEU A 45 -3.63 -13.25 0.32
CA LEU A 45 -2.54 -12.53 -0.38
C LEU A 45 -3.03 -11.38 -1.27
N THR A 46 -4.34 -11.18 -1.44
CA THR A 46 -4.90 -9.98 -2.07
C THR A 46 -5.16 -8.86 -1.06
N GLY A 47 -4.54 -8.92 0.11
CA GLY A 47 -4.29 -7.77 0.98
C GLY A 47 -3.39 -6.76 0.26
N CYS A 48 -4.00 -5.97 -0.62
CA CYS A 48 -3.42 -4.93 -1.45
C CYS A 48 -2.89 -3.77 -0.59
N GLY A 49 -1.80 -4.00 0.12
CA GLY A 49 -0.95 -2.95 0.66
C GLY A 49 0.19 -2.74 -0.31
N ALA A 50 0.03 -1.81 -1.26
CA ALA A 50 1.18 -1.36 -2.05
C ALA A 50 2.27 -0.96 -1.05
N LYS A 51 3.40 -1.67 -1.08
CA LYS A 51 4.53 -1.42 -0.17
C LYS A 51 4.84 0.07 -0.19
N LYS A 52 4.98 0.67 1.00
CA LYS A 52 5.33 2.09 1.11
C LYS A 52 6.58 2.34 0.28
N ALA A 53 6.54 3.33 -0.60
CA ALA A 53 7.71 3.76 -1.33
C ALA A 53 8.77 4.27 -0.36
N GLU A 54 10.01 4.30 -0.80
CA GLU A 54 11.10 4.86 -0.01
C GLU A 54 10.94 6.37 0.20
N SER A 55 10.41 7.07 -0.83
CA SER A 55 10.15 8.51 -0.80
C SER A 55 8.95 8.88 -1.67
N SER A 56 8.43 10.10 -1.49
CA SER A 56 7.40 10.70 -2.34
C SER A 56 7.82 10.75 -3.81
N GLN A 57 9.08 11.05 -4.09
CA GLN A 57 9.62 11.09 -5.45
C GLN A 57 9.60 9.69 -6.10
N ALA A 58 9.97 8.65 -5.34
CA ALA A 58 9.89 7.27 -5.83
C ALA A 58 8.44 6.85 -6.09
N ALA A 59 7.51 7.22 -5.20
CA ALA A 59 6.08 6.99 -5.41
C ALA A 59 5.55 7.71 -6.65
N ILE A 60 5.91 8.98 -6.85
CA ILE A 60 5.47 9.78 -8.00
C ILE A 60 6.00 9.17 -9.31
N LYS A 61 7.30 8.82 -9.37
CA LYS A 61 7.87 8.14 -10.54
C LYS A 61 7.18 6.82 -10.84
N GLN A 62 6.83 6.05 -9.81
CA GLN A 62 6.08 4.81 -10.00
C GLN A 62 4.67 5.09 -10.53
N ALA A 63 3.99 6.11 -10.01
CA ALA A 63 2.68 6.51 -10.50
C ALA A 63 2.73 6.95 -11.98
N GLU A 64 3.77 7.64 -12.41
CA GLU A 64 3.92 8.05 -13.81
C GLU A 64 3.86 6.88 -14.81
N THR A 65 4.30 5.69 -14.39
CA THR A 65 4.24 4.46 -15.21
C THR A 65 2.83 3.88 -15.37
N MET A 66 1.85 4.37 -14.60
CA MET A 66 0.46 3.92 -14.67
C MET A 66 -0.27 4.57 -15.85
N ALA A 67 -1.26 3.88 -16.38
CA ALA A 67 -1.93 4.30 -17.61
C ALA A 67 -2.92 5.45 -17.36
N THR A 68 -3.70 5.37 -16.29
CA THR A 68 -4.81 6.29 -16.06
C THR A 68 -4.57 7.24 -14.90
N VAL A 69 -5.17 8.43 -14.96
CA VAL A 69 -5.11 9.43 -13.87
C VAL A 69 -5.77 8.89 -12.60
N GLU A 70 -6.81 8.07 -12.74
CA GLU A 70 -7.49 7.44 -11.61
C GLU A 70 -6.59 6.43 -10.88
N GLU A 71 -5.90 5.54 -11.61
CA GLU A 71 -4.93 4.62 -11.02
C GLU A 71 -3.79 5.37 -10.31
N LYS A 72 -3.25 6.42 -10.97
CA LYS A 72 -2.23 7.30 -10.37
C LYS A 72 -2.70 7.92 -9.07
N THR A 73 -3.91 8.47 -9.08
CA THR A 73 -4.52 9.12 -7.92
C THR A 73 -4.70 8.13 -6.78
N ASN A 74 -5.31 6.96 -7.05
CA ASN A 74 -5.57 5.94 -6.04
C ASN A 74 -4.27 5.38 -5.44
N TYR A 75 -3.27 5.11 -6.28
CA TYR A 75 -1.96 4.66 -5.80
C TYR A 75 -1.29 5.72 -4.91
N LEU A 76 -1.23 6.97 -5.35
CA LEU A 76 -0.57 8.03 -4.60
C LEU A 76 -1.31 8.39 -3.31
N VAL A 77 -2.64 8.36 -3.29
CA VAL A 77 -3.42 8.49 -2.05
C VAL A 77 -3.08 7.35 -1.08
N GLY A 78 -2.95 6.12 -1.59
CA GLY A 78 -2.49 4.98 -0.79
C GLY A 78 -1.09 5.18 -0.20
N GLN A 79 -0.15 5.69 -1.01
CA GLN A 79 1.21 6.00 -0.56
C GLN A 79 1.22 7.13 0.48
N ALA A 80 0.48 8.22 0.26
CA ALA A 80 0.36 9.32 1.21
C ALA A 80 -0.16 8.82 2.57
N LYS A 81 -1.15 7.93 2.57
CA LYS A 81 -1.66 7.28 3.78
C LYS A 81 -0.59 6.40 4.45
N ALA A 82 0.20 5.67 3.68
CA ALA A 82 1.27 4.84 4.21
C ALA A 82 2.41 5.67 4.85
N PHE A 83 2.80 6.79 4.23
CA PHE A 83 3.76 7.73 4.82
C PHE A 83 3.21 8.39 6.09
N TYR A 84 1.94 8.81 6.08
CA TYR A 84 1.28 9.38 7.27
C TYR A 84 1.29 8.38 8.44
N ASN A 85 0.89 7.12 8.17
CA ASN A 85 0.90 6.06 9.18
C ASN A 85 2.32 5.73 9.68
N SER A 86 3.34 5.94 8.85
CA SER A 86 4.75 5.72 9.20
C SER A 86 5.39 6.91 9.91
N LYS A 87 4.65 7.98 10.19
CA LYS A 87 5.14 9.25 10.76
C LYS A 87 6.09 10.04 9.85
N ASP A 88 6.17 9.68 8.58
CA ASP A 88 6.87 10.47 7.57
C ASP A 88 5.95 11.58 7.04
N LEU A 89 5.59 12.51 7.92
CA LEU A 89 4.55 13.50 7.66
C LEU A 89 4.88 14.39 6.45
N GLN A 90 6.15 14.75 6.26
CA GLN A 90 6.59 15.55 5.11
C GLN A 90 6.33 14.83 3.77
N GLU A 91 6.63 13.53 3.71
CA GLU A 91 6.40 12.73 2.50
C GLU A 91 4.90 12.58 2.21
N ALA A 92 4.09 12.40 3.26
CA ALA A 92 2.63 12.37 3.14
C ALA A 92 2.07 13.68 2.57
N VAL A 93 2.55 14.82 3.07
CA VAL A 93 2.19 16.16 2.58
C VAL A 93 2.58 16.32 1.11
N ASN A 94 3.81 15.97 0.74
CA ASN A 94 4.32 16.11 -0.63
C ASN A 94 3.46 15.32 -1.63
N ILE A 95 3.12 14.07 -1.32
CA ILE A 95 2.29 13.24 -2.21
C ILE A 95 0.87 13.77 -2.28
N ALA A 96 0.26 14.11 -1.15
CA ALA A 96 -1.12 14.60 -1.12
C ALA A 96 -1.27 15.92 -1.90
N GLN A 97 -0.31 16.84 -1.77
CA GLN A 97 -0.26 18.06 -2.57
C GLN A 97 -0.08 17.76 -4.05
N TYR A 98 0.80 16.82 -4.41
CA TYR A 98 0.98 16.42 -5.81
C TYR A 98 -0.34 15.92 -6.42
N VAL A 99 -1.07 15.07 -5.69
CA VAL A 99 -2.38 14.57 -6.15
C VAL A 99 -3.34 15.73 -6.40
N ILE A 100 -3.48 16.66 -5.44
CA ILE A 100 -4.40 17.80 -5.55
C ILE A 100 -4.02 18.72 -6.71
N ILE A 101 -2.72 19.01 -6.88
CA ILE A 101 -2.24 20.00 -7.85
C ILE A 101 -2.16 19.43 -9.27
N LYS A 102 -1.79 18.15 -9.42
CA LYS A 102 -1.41 17.57 -10.72
C LYS A 102 -2.38 16.53 -11.26
N LEU A 103 -3.18 15.87 -10.42
CA LEU A 103 -3.98 14.72 -10.85
C LEU A 103 -5.48 14.94 -10.63
N ASN A 104 -5.88 15.28 -9.40
CA ASN A 104 -7.27 15.44 -9.02
C ASN A 104 -7.40 16.44 -7.87
N ALA A 105 -7.76 17.68 -8.22
CA ALA A 105 -7.98 18.77 -7.29
C ALA A 105 -9.15 18.54 -6.32
N ASP A 106 -10.08 17.65 -6.66
CA ASP A 106 -11.27 17.35 -5.86
C ASP A 106 -11.18 16.05 -5.06
N SER A 107 -10.00 15.44 -5.02
CA SER A 107 -9.75 14.25 -4.20
C SER A 107 -9.92 14.57 -2.71
N SER A 108 -11.08 14.22 -2.16
CA SER A 108 -11.40 14.37 -0.74
C SER A 108 -10.41 13.60 0.15
N ALA A 109 -10.00 12.41 -0.28
CA ALA A 109 -9.01 11.60 0.42
C ALA A 109 -7.64 12.27 0.50
N ALA A 110 -7.17 12.89 -0.59
CA ALA A 110 -5.90 13.62 -0.58
C ALA A 110 -5.98 14.88 0.31
N LYS A 111 -7.10 15.62 0.25
CA LYS A 111 -7.33 16.80 1.09
C LYS A 111 -7.32 16.46 2.59
N ASP A 112 -7.99 15.37 2.96
CA ASP A 112 -8.04 14.90 4.36
C ASP A 112 -6.64 14.50 4.88
N ILE A 113 -5.87 13.73 4.09
CA ILE A 113 -4.50 13.35 4.47
C ILE A 113 -3.61 14.58 4.58
N LEU A 114 -3.71 15.52 3.63
CA LEU A 114 -2.94 16.76 3.65
C LEU A 114 -3.21 17.56 4.93
N ALA A 115 -4.49 17.78 5.27
CA ALA A 115 -4.88 18.53 6.46
C ALA A 115 -4.38 17.86 7.75
N LYS A 116 -4.54 16.53 7.86
CA LYS A 116 -4.06 15.76 9.03
C LYS A 116 -2.54 15.81 9.15
N ALA A 117 -1.82 15.58 8.07
CA ALA A 117 -0.36 15.56 8.07
C ALA A 117 0.23 16.95 8.41
N GLN A 118 -0.34 18.04 7.88
CA GLN A 118 0.08 19.41 8.22
C GLN A 118 -0.20 19.77 9.68
N ALA A 119 -1.37 19.37 10.20
CA ALA A 119 -1.73 19.61 11.59
C ALA A 119 -0.78 18.87 12.55
N ASP A 120 -0.46 17.61 12.26
CA ASP A 120 0.45 16.82 13.09
C ASP A 120 1.90 17.31 12.98
N LEU A 121 2.35 17.72 11.79
CA LEU A 121 3.67 18.30 11.60
C LEU A 121 3.84 19.58 12.42
N THR A 122 2.81 20.44 12.43
CA THR A 122 2.81 21.67 13.25
C THR A 122 2.86 21.36 14.74
N LYS A 123 2.10 20.35 15.20
CA LYS A 123 2.12 19.92 16.60
C LYS A 123 3.48 19.36 17.01
N GLU A 124 4.12 18.57 16.16
CA GLU A 124 5.46 18.04 16.43
C GLU A 124 6.48 19.16 16.54
N MET A 125 6.45 20.14 15.63
CA MET A 125 7.32 21.33 15.71
C MET A 125 7.11 22.14 16.99
N GLN A 126 5.85 22.36 17.40
CA GLN A 126 5.54 23.07 18.64
C GLN A 126 6.05 22.32 19.87
N LYS A 127 5.85 21.01 19.94
CA LYS A 127 6.37 20.18 21.03
C LYS A 127 7.88 20.25 21.12
N SER A 128 8.58 20.08 20.00
CA SER A 128 10.04 20.19 19.97
C SER A 128 10.53 21.57 20.41
N ALA A 129 9.86 22.65 19.99
CA ALA A 129 10.21 24.01 20.41
C ALA A 129 9.99 24.24 21.92
N GLU A 130 8.91 23.70 22.49
CA GLU A 130 8.65 23.77 23.94
C GLU A 130 9.67 22.98 24.76
N GLU A 131 10.05 21.78 24.31
CA GLU A 131 11.07 20.96 24.98
C GLU A 131 12.46 21.61 24.93
N LEU A 132 12.80 22.21 23.80
CA LEU A 132 14.02 23.02 23.68
C LEU A 132 13.96 24.21 24.65
N LYS A 133 12.86 24.97 24.68
CA LYS A 133 12.72 26.11 25.59
C LYS A 133 12.87 25.71 27.06
N LYS A 134 12.31 24.57 27.47
CA LYS A 134 12.49 24.01 28.83
C LYS A 134 13.94 23.65 29.11
N THR A 135 14.62 23.00 28.16
CA THR A 135 16.03 22.62 28.27
C THR A 135 16.95 23.85 28.35
N PHE A 136 16.70 24.88 27.55
CA PHE A 136 17.46 26.13 27.60
C PHE A 136 17.22 26.90 28.91
N SER A 137 15.98 26.92 29.41
CA SER A 137 15.64 27.58 30.67
C SER A 137 16.25 26.90 31.90
N SER A 138 16.50 25.60 31.85
CA SER A 138 17.18 24.86 32.94
C SER A 138 18.70 24.98 32.90
N LEU A 139 19.29 25.21 31.72
CA LEU A 139 20.74 25.42 31.54
C LEU A 139 21.20 26.83 31.94
N GLY A 140 20.39 27.88 31.74
CA GLY A 140 20.76 29.26 32.08
C GLY A 140 20.65 29.66 33.56
N LYS A 141 20.30 28.73 34.46
CA LYS A 141 20.16 28.96 35.91
C LYS A 141 21.34 28.42 36.76
N LYS A 142 22.42 27.98 36.12
CA LYS A 142 23.69 27.64 36.77
C LYS A 142 24.70 28.76 36.57
#